data_AF-A0A4Z2BGM3-F1
#
_entry.id   AF-A0A4Z2BGM3-F1
#
_cell.length_a   1.000
_cell.length_b   1.000
_cell.length_c   1.000
_cell.angle_alpha   90.00
_cell.angle_beta   90.00
_cell.angle_gamma   90.00
#
_symmetry.space_group_name_H-M   'P 1'
#
loop_
_entity.id
_entity.type
_entity.pdbx_description
1 polymer ?
#
loop_
_entity_poly.entity_id
_entity_poly.type
_entity_poly.pdbx_seq_one_letter_code
_entity_poly.pdbx_strand_id
1 'polypeptide(L)'
;MAEISLICEENLLDTIFFACDTQRRGRVYVSHIVDYLRHTTSRSSEDSGLEELCNMLDPEHKDVSIDLDTYHAVMREWIDDCRNNGEEEPSDVTQESVKLKESVSAKRSVLLNMTSGSLEAFGGDVSRAELSQQLVQKEKMLKEEVEEMKATLSCTQEGRARASAHSKHVERENQSLIAKIASLQEEVPHGPSIPRTSTCLSCKGYPNNPLMAA
;
A
#
# COMPACT_ATOMS: atom_id res chain seq x y z
N MET A 1 -10.30 2.05 21.15
CA MET A 1 -10.73 1.09 20.12
C MET A 1 -10.88 1.91 18.85
N ALA A 2 -9.88 1.86 17.95
CA ALA A 2 -9.99 2.56 16.69
C ALA A 2 -10.91 1.73 15.79
N GLU A 3 -11.98 2.34 15.33
CA GLU A 3 -12.86 1.75 14.33
C GLU A 3 -12.00 1.34 13.13
N ILE A 4 -11.98 0.04 12.85
CA ILE A 4 -11.58 -0.47 11.55
C ILE A 4 -12.69 0.01 10.63
N SER A 5 -12.52 1.22 10.09
CA SER A 5 -13.40 1.76 9.07
C SER A 5 -13.43 0.70 7.97
N LEU A 6 -14.61 0.13 7.72
CA LEU A 6 -14.88 -0.71 6.57
C LEU A 6 -14.50 0.12 5.35
N ILE A 7 -13.32 -0.16 4.79
CA ILE A 7 -12.92 0.43 3.53
C ILE A 7 -13.98 -0.03 2.54
N CYS A 8 -14.83 0.88 2.08
CA CYS A 8 -15.86 0.56 1.11
C CYS A 8 -15.18 0.13 -0.20
N GLU A 9 -15.85 -0.68 -1.01
CA GLU A 9 -15.33 -1.17 -2.29
C GLU A 9 -14.83 -0.03 -3.18
N GLU A 10 -15.56 1.09 -3.18
CA GLU A 10 -15.20 2.33 -3.86
C GLU A 10 -13.86 2.91 -3.36
N ASN A 11 -13.62 2.91 -2.04
CA ASN A 11 -12.34 3.34 -1.46
C ASN A 11 -11.18 2.40 -1.80
N LEU A 12 -11.45 1.10 -1.97
CA LEU A 12 -10.43 0.15 -2.40
C LEU A 12 -10.07 0.36 -3.88
N LEU A 13 -11.07 0.53 -4.74
CA LEU A 13 -10.89 0.85 -6.16
C LEU A 13 -10.13 2.16 -6.34
N ASP A 14 -10.48 3.21 -5.60
CA ASP A 14 -9.72 4.47 -5.58
C ASP A 14 -8.25 4.24 -5.20
N THR A 15 -8.02 3.45 -4.14
CA THR A 15 -6.67 3.17 -3.65
C THR A 15 -5.84 2.42 -4.71
N ILE A 16 -6.44 1.45 -5.40
CA ILE A 16 -5.80 0.70 -6.49
C ILE A 16 -5.48 1.66 -7.65
N PHE A 17 -6.45 2.48 -8.07
CA PHE A 17 -6.24 3.43 -9.16
C PHE A 17 -5.12 4.42 -8.83
N PHE A 18 -5.09 4.98 -7.62
CA PHE A 18 -4.03 5.89 -7.20
C PHE A 18 -2.67 5.20 -7.03
N ALA A 19 -2.65 3.92 -6.68
CA ALA A 19 -1.41 3.13 -6.68
C ALA A 19 -0.87 2.94 -8.11
N CYS A 20 -1.75 2.85 -9.10
CA CYS A 20 -1.37 2.76 -10.51
C CYS A 20 -1.04 4.13 -11.13
N ASP A 21 -1.67 5.22 -10.68
CA ASP A 21 -1.41 6.60 -11.11
C ASP A 21 -0.14 7.18 -10.46
N THR A 22 1.01 6.58 -10.79
CA THR A 22 2.33 7.06 -10.36
C THR A 22 2.62 8.51 -10.76
N GLN A 23 1.94 9.02 -11.79
CA GLN A 23 2.12 10.37 -12.32
C GLN A 23 1.13 11.39 -11.75
N ARG A 24 0.15 10.98 -10.94
CA ARG A 24 -0.94 11.80 -10.40
C ARG A 24 -1.63 12.67 -11.46
N ARG A 25 -1.80 12.13 -12.66
CA ARG A 25 -2.44 12.83 -13.78
C ARG A 25 -3.95 12.63 -13.80
N GLY A 26 -4.48 11.76 -12.94
CA GLY A 26 -5.88 11.33 -12.96
C GLY A 26 -6.20 10.38 -14.12
N ARG A 27 -5.17 9.82 -14.77
CA ARG A 27 -5.31 8.84 -15.85
C ARG A 27 -4.23 7.78 -15.77
N VAL A 28 -4.61 6.54 -16.03
CA VAL A 28 -3.72 5.37 -15.95
C VAL A 28 -3.93 4.52 -17.19
N TYR A 29 -2.84 3.95 -17.71
CA TYR A 29 -2.88 3.00 -18.82
C TYR A 29 -3.48 1.67 -18.40
N VAL A 30 -4.28 1.05 -19.27
CA VAL A 30 -4.95 -0.23 -18.98
C VAL A 30 -3.94 -1.33 -18.66
N SER A 31 -2.81 -1.40 -19.39
CA SER A 31 -1.72 -2.33 -19.13
C SER A 31 -1.23 -2.27 -17.67
N HIS A 32 -1.01 -1.07 -17.15
CA HIS A 32 -0.54 -0.85 -15.79
C HIS A 32 -1.56 -1.27 -14.72
N ILE A 33 -2.85 -1.06 -14.97
CA ILE A 33 -3.92 -1.46 -14.06
C ILE A 33 -4.01 -2.99 -14.01
N VAL A 34 -4.07 -3.63 -15.17
CA VAL A 34 -4.17 -5.10 -15.29
C VAL A 34 -2.94 -5.76 -14.69
N ASP A 35 -1.74 -5.25 -14.97
CA ASP A 35 -0.50 -5.74 -14.37
C ASP A 35 -0.53 -5.60 -12.85
N TYR A 36 -0.92 -4.43 -12.32
CA TYR A 36 -1.00 -4.25 -10.86
C TYR A 36 -2.01 -5.21 -10.21
N LEU A 37 -3.15 -5.43 -10.86
CA LEU A 37 -4.17 -6.38 -10.38
C LEU A 37 -3.65 -7.82 -10.40
N ARG A 38 -2.92 -8.23 -11.44
CA ARG A 38 -2.25 -9.55 -11.47
C ARG A 38 -1.36 -9.75 -10.25
N HIS A 39 -0.53 -8.76 -9.93
CA HIS A 39 0.40 -8.84 -8.81
C HIS A 39 -0.29 -8.80 -7.43
N THR A 40 -1.36 -8.02 -7.28
CA THR A 40 -2.02 -7.83 -5.98
C THR A 40 -3.08 -8.88 -5.67
N THR A 41 -3.74 -9.42 -6.69
CA THR A 41 -4.79 -10.45 -6.53
C THR A 41 -4.25 -11.87 -6.66
N SER A 42 -2.95 -12.04 -6.91
CA SER A 42 -2.29 -13.35 -7.12
C SER A 42 -2.99 -14.23 -8.17
N ARG A 43 -3.65 -13.61 -9.17
CA ARG A 43 -4.26 -14.30 -10.30
C ARG A 43 -3.19 -14.65 -11.33
N SER A 44 -3.20 -15.88 -11.81
CA SER A 44 -2.21 -16.38 -12.77
C SER A 44 -2.42 -15.80 -14.17
N SER A 45 -1.46 -16.01 -15.06
CA SER A 45 -1.57 -15.49 -16.42
C SER A 45 -2.65 -16.15 -17.28
N GLU A 46 -3.20 -17.27 -16.81
CA GLU A 46 -4.26 -18.07 -17.45
C GLU A 46 -5.66 -17.67 -16.98
N ASP A 47 -5.74 -16.65 -16.13
CA ASP A 47 -7.00 -16.19 -15.58
C ASP A 47 -7.83 -15.42 -16.63
N SER A 48 -8.87 -16.08 -17.13
CA SER A 48 -9.77 -15.53 -18.15
C SER A 48 -10.51 -14.28 -17.70
N GLY A 49 -10.72 -14.09 -16.39
CA GLY A 49 -11.45 -12.94 -15.86
C GLY A 49 -10.65 -11.62 -15.90
N LEU A 50 -9.33 -11.66 -15.76
CA LEU A 50 -8.50 -10.47 -15.99
C LEU A 50 -8.37 -10.11 -17.47
N GLU A 51 -8.43 -11.09 -18.36
CA GLU A 51 -8.46 -10.86 -19.80
C GLU A 51 -9.80 -10.25 -20.24
N GLU A 52 -10.91 -10.71 -19.69
CA GLU A 52 -12.23 -10.10 -19.85
C GLU A 52 -12.27 -8.65 -19.33
N LEU A 53 -11.72 -8.39 -18.15
CA LEU A 53 -11.57 -7.02 -17.63
C LEU A 53 -10.73 -6.14 -18.58
N CYS A 54 -9.65 -6.70 -19.16
CA CYS A 54 -8.84 -5.99 -20.15
C CYS A 54 -9.67 -5.65 -21.40
N ASN A 55 -10.47 -6.58 -21.90
CA ASN A 55 -11.34 -6.38 -23.06
C ASN A 55 -12.41 -5.29 -22.81
N MET A 56 -12.92 -5.18 -21.59
CA MET A 56 -13.89 -4.15 -21.23
C MET A 56 -13.25 -2.77 -21.06
N LEU A 57 -12.02 -2.71 -20.56
CA LEU A 57 -11.27 -1.47 -20.39
C LEU A 57 -10.69 -0.95 -21.72
N ASP A 58 -10.26 -1.86 -22.59
CA ASP A 58 -9.62 -1.56 -23.87
C ASP A 58 -10.01 -2.58 -24.95
N PRO A 59 -11.21 -2.46 -25.53
CA PRO A 59 -11.70 -3.38 -26.55
C PRO A 59 -10.87 -3.35 -27.84
N GLU A 60 -10.04 -2.32 -28.04
CA GLU A 60 -9.14 -2.22 -29.19
C GLU A 60 -7.71 -2.68 -28.87
N HIS A 61 -7.40 -3.05 -27.62
CA HIS A 61 -6.05 -3.39 -27.14
C HIS A 61 -4.96 -2.39 -27.55
N LYS A 62 -5.28 -1.10 -27.53
CA LYS A 62 -4.36 0.00 -27.90
C LYS A 62 -3.58 0.58 -26.71
N ASP A 63 -3.78 0.02 -25.52
CA ASP A 63 -3.30 0.53 -24.25
C ASP A 63 -3.69 2.00 -24.04
N VAL A 64 -5.00 2.24 -23.99
CA VAL A 64 -5.55 3.59 -23.77
C VAL A 64 -5.37 4.03 -22.31
N SER A 65 -5.21 5.33 -22.08
CA SER A 65 -5.23 5.87 -20.73
C SER A 65 -6.68 6.13 -20.31
N ILE A 66 -7.13 5.49 -19.24
CA ILE A 66 -8.47 5.66 -18.67
C ILE A 66 -8.43 6.58 -17.45
N ASP A 67 -9.51 7.34 -17.24
CA ASP A 67 -9.70 8.14 -16.02
C ASP A 67 -10.35 7.32 -14.90
N LEU A 68 -10.42 7.94 -13.72
CA LEU A 68 -10.97 7.31 -12.52
C LEU A 68 -12.44 6.93 -12.69
N ASP A 69 -13.23 7.79 -13.34
CA ASP A 69 -14.66 7.56 -13.55
C ASP A 69 -14.92 6.36 -14.48
N THR A 70 -14.16 6.27 -15.58
CA THR A 70 -14.24 5.13 -16.51
C THR A 70 -13.79 3.84 -15.83
N TYR A 71 -12.71 3.90 -15.06
CA TYR A 71 -12.24 2.76 -14.27
C TYR A 71 -13.30 2.25 -13.30
N HIS A 72 -13.97 3.13 -12.54
CA HIS A 72 -15.04 2.76 -11.62
C HIS A 72 -16.24 2.16 -12.34
N ALA A 73 -16.64 2.72 -13.47
CA ALA A 73 -17.77 2.22 -14.25
C ALA A 73 -17.51 0.78 -14.71
N VAL A 74 -16.35 0.54 -15.32
CA VAL A 74 -15.98 -0.80 -15.82
C VAL A 74 -15.75 -1.77 -14.68
N MET A 75 -15.08 -1.37 -13.60
CA MET A 75 -14.88 -2.24 -12.44
C MET A 75 -16.19 -2.64 -11.78
N ARG A 76 -17.15 -1.72 -11.69
CA ARG A 76 -18.49 -2.02 -11.14
C ARG A 76 -19.25 -3.00 -12.03
N GLU A 77 -19.21 -2.80 -13.34
CA GLU A 77 -19.82 -3.71 -14.32
C GLU A 77 -19.17 -5.08 -14.24
N TRP A 78 -17.83 -5.14 -14.23
CA TRP A 78 -17.09 -6.38 -14.09
C TRP A 78 -17.40 -7.14 -12.80
N ILE A 79 -17.50 -6.43 -11.67
CA ILE A 79 -17.86 -7.03 -10.38
C ILE A 79 -19.31 -7.55 -10.42
N ASP A 80 -20.22 -6.86 -11.10
CA ASP A 80 -21.60 -7.31 -11.27
C ASP A 80 -21.71 -8.52 -12.20
N ASP A 81 -20.97 -8.53 -13.31
CA ASP A 81 -20.83 -9.68 -14.21
C ASP A 81 -20.22 -10.88 -13.48
N CYS A 82 -19.20 -10.67 -12.63
CA CYS A 82 -18.66 -11.73 -11.78
C CYS A 82 -19.69 -12.28 -10.79
N ARG A 83 -20.67 -11.46 -10.36
CA ARG A 83 -21.76 -11.90 -9.47
C ARG A 83 -22.86 -12.64 -10.25
N ASN A 84 -23.06 -12.32 -11.52
CA ASN A 84 -24.11 -12.88 -12.37
C ASN A 84 -23.67 -14.11 -13.17
N ASN A 85 -22.39 -14.22 -13.54
CA ASN A 85 -21.82 -15.37 -14.25
C ASN A 85 -21.59 -16.61 -13.36
N GLY A 86 -22.15 -16.64 -12.14
CA GLY A 86 -22.02 -17.76 -11.20
C GLY A 86 -22.75 -19.06 -11.59
N GLU A 87 -23.42 -19.13 -12.75
CA GLU A 87 -24.25 -20.30 -13.13
C GLU A 87 -24.00 -20.90 -14.53
N GLU A 88 -23.10 -20.39 -15.37
CA GLU A 88 -22.85 -20.97 -16.70
C GLU A 88 -21.40 -21.41 -16.88
N GLU A 89 -21.15 -22.69 -16.61
CA GLU A 89 -20.42 -23.61 -17.51
C GLU A 89 -20.76 -25.08 -17.15
N PRO A 90 -21.48 -25.82 -18.03
CA PRO A 90 -21.77 -27.24 -17.86
C PRO A 90 -20.89 -28.15 -18.73
N SER A 91 -20.13 -29.04 -18.10
CA SER A 91 -19.78 -30.38 -18.62
C SER A 91 -19.27 -31.24 -17.46
N ASP A 92 -19.74 -32.43 -17.11
CA ASP A 92 -20.81 -33.34 -17.57
C ASP A 92 -20.97 -34.44 -16.49
N VAL A 93 -22.20 -34.96 -16.32
CA VAL A 93 -22.70 -36.12 -15.53
C VAL A 93 -22.27 -36.23 -14.05
N THR A 94 -23.15 -36.13 -13.05
CA THR A 94 -24.14 -37.20 -12.78
C THR A 94 -25.33 -36.68 -11.98
N GLN A 95 -26.51 -36.94 -12.54
CA GLN A 95 -27.84 -36.69 -11.99
C GLN A 95 -28.09 -37.53 -10.73
N GLU A 96 -28.57 -36.92 -9.66
CA GLU A 96 -29.76 -37.45 -8.97
C GLU A 96 -30.57 -36.32 -8.33
N SER A 97 -31.85 -36.33 -8.67
CA SER A 97 -32.90 -35.41 -8.24
C SER A 97 -33.18 -35.49 -6.74
N VAL A 98 -33.38 -34.37 -6.05
CA VAL A 98 -34.72 -33.99 -5.55
C VAL A 98 -34.74 -32.55 -4.99
N LYS A 99 -35.36 -31.69 -5.80
CA LYS A 99 -36.24 -30.57 -5.44
C LYS A 99 -36.72 -30.53 -3.98
N LEU A 100 -36.32 -29.50 -3.23
CA LEU A 100 -37.19 -28.88 -2.23
C LEU A 100 -37.02 -27.36 -2.25
N LYS A 101 -38.00 -26.73 -2.90
CA LYS A 101 -38.37 -25.33 -2.78
C LYS A 101 -39.19 -25.20 -1.48
N GLU A 102 -38.64 -24.60 -0.43
CA GLU A 102 -39.45 -23.77 0.47
C GLU A 102 -38.59 -22.81 1.32
N SER A 103 -39.01 -21.56 1.29
CA SER A 103 -38.52 -20.43 2.04
C SER A 103 -38.72 -20.59 3.54
N VAL A 104 -37.65 -20.72 4.34
CA VAL A 104 -37.62 -20.19 5.71
C VAL A 104 -36.22 -19.71 6.05
N SER A 105 -36.18 -18.42 6.38
CA SER A 105 -35.18 -17.71 7.17
C SER A 105 -34.22 -18.56 8.01
N ALA A 106 -32.97 -18.09 8.00
CA ALA A 106 -31.95 -18.19 9.05
C ALA A 106 -30.81 -19.19 8.81
N LYS A 107 -29.59 -18.62 8.98
CA LYS A 107 -28.33 -19.26 9.41
C LYS A 107 -27.36 -19.69 8.29
N ARG A 108 -26.51 -18.72 7.91
CA ARG A 108 -25.05 -18.78 8.08
C ARG A 108 -24.42 -20.18 7.92
N SER A 109 -24.15 -20.62 6.69
CA SER A 109 -23.15 -21.68 6.43
C SER A 109 -22.93 -21.90 4.92
N VAL A 110 -22.19 -21.02 4.24
CA VAL A 110 -21.54 -21.35 2.94
C VAL A 110 -20.17 -20.66 2.92
N LEU A 111 -19.24 -21.13 3.74
CA LEU A 111 -17.87 -20.60 3.77
C LEU A 111 -16.80 -21.67 3.56
N LEU A 112 -17.13 -22.87 3.05
CA LEU A 112 -16.12 -23.89 2.81
C LEU A 112 -16.45 -24.68 1.54
N ASN A 113 -16.08 -24.13 0.38
CA ASN A 113 -15.93 -24.92 -0.83
C ASN A 113 -14.83 -24.33 -1.74
N MET A 114 -13.60 -24.27 -1.22
CA MET A 114 -12.40 -23.91 -1.99
C MET A 114 -11.20 -24.65 -1.40
N THR A 115 -11.01 -25.92 -1.78
CA THR A 115 -9.68 -26.55 -1.86
C THR A 115 -9.84 -27.90 -2.55
N SER A 116 -9.66 -27.92 -3.86
CA SER A 116 -9.17 -29.12 -4.53
C SER A 116 -8.54 -28.73 -5.86
N GLY A 117 -7.30 -29.18 -6.10
CA GLY A 117 -6.68 -28.97 -7.40
C GLY A 117 -5.16 -29.04 -7.47
N SER A 118 -4.47 -29.88 -6.67
CA SER A 118 -3.20 -30.47 -7.13
C SER A 118 -2.84 -31.69 -6.29
N LEU A 119 -3.15 -32.89 -6.81
CA LEU A 119 -2.49 -34.12 -6.40
C LEU A 119 -2.64 -35.16 -7.52
N GLU A 120 -1.74 -35.11 -8.49
CA GLU A 120 -1.33 -36.32 -9.20
C GLU A 120 -0.43 -37.13 -8.24
N ALA A 121 -0.65 -38.45 -8.21
CA ALA A 121 0.07 -39.46 -7.44
C ALA A 121 -0.26 -39.49 -5.93
N PHE A 122 -1.28 -40.26 -5.56
CA PHE A 122 -1.13 -41.56 -4.88
C PHE A 122 -2.55 -42.07 -4.57
N GLY A 123 -2.87 -43.29 -5.02
CA GLY A 123 -4.15 -43.93 -4.73
C GLY A 123 -4.34 -44.14 -3.23
N GLY A 124 -5.35 -43.49 -2.67
CA GLY A 124 -5.81 -43.68 -1.31
C GLY A 124 -6.97 -42.74 -1.03
N ASP A 125 -8.17 -43.29 -0.87
CA ASP A 125 -9.37 -42.52 -0.51
C ASP A 125 -9.15 -41.86 0.86
N VAL A 126 -8.79 -40.58 0.88
CA VAL A 126 -8.64 -39.83 2.13
C VAL A 126 -10.02 -39.69 2.77
N SER A 127 -10.25 -40.43 3.85
CA SER A 127 -11.52 -40.40 4.56
C SER A 127 -11.82 -38.99 5.07
N ARG A 128 -13.11 -38.62 5.12
CA ARG A 128 -13.61 -37.34 5.67
C ARG A 128 -13.02 -36.97 7.04
N ALA A 129 -12.61 -37.97 7.82
CA ALA A 129 -11.92 -37.80 9.10
C ALA A 129 -10.51 -37.18 8.97
N GLU A 130 -9.72 -37.57 7.96
CA GLU A 130 -8.36 -37.04 7.73
C GLU A 130 -8.38 -35.59 7.25
N LEU A 131 -9.34 -35.22 6.39
CA LEU A 131 -9.55 -33.82 5.98
C LEU A 131 -9.94 -32.95 7.18
N SER A 132 -10.81 -33.46 8.05
CA SER A 132 -11.22 -32.76 9.27
C SER A 132 -10.02 -32.55 10.22
N GLN A 133 -9.14 -33.55 10.33
CA GLN A 133 -7.94 -33.46 11.14
C GLN A 133 -6.92 -32.45 10.58
N GLN A 134 -6.73 -32.42 9.26
CA GLN A 134 -5.87 -31.41 8.62
C GLN A 134 -6.39 -29.99 8.80
N LEU A 135 -7.71 -29.78 8.73
CA LEU A 135 -8.32 -28.46 8.96
C LEU A 135 -8.09 -27.98 10.40
N VAL A 136 -8.27 -28.86 11.39
CA VAL A 136 -8.00 -28.53 12.81
C VAL A 136 -6.52 -28.19 13.02
N GLN A 137 -5.61 -28.91 12.36
CA GLN A 137 -4.18 -28.62 12.45
C GLN A 137 -3.85 -27.25 11.83
N LYS A 138 -4.42 -26.91 10.66
CA LYS A 138 -4.24 -25.60 10.04
C LYS A 138 -4.84 -24.47 10.87
N GLU A 139 -6.02 -24.67 11.45
CA GLU A 139 -6.62 -23.69 12.37
C GLU A 139 -5.70 -23.41 13.56
N LYS A 140 -5.09 -24.47 14.14
CA LYS A 140 -4.13 -24.33 15.24
C LYS A 140 -2.89 -23.53 14.81
N MET A 141 -2.31 -23.84 13.65
CA MET A 141 -1.14 -23.10 13.14
C MET A 141 -1.47 -21.63 12.91
N LEU A 142 -2.58 -21.32 12.25
CA LEU A 142 -3.02 -19.95 12.03
C LEU A 142 -3.23 -19.19 13.34
N LYS A 143 -3.78 -19.87 14.36
CA LYS A 143 -3.98 -19.27 15.69
C LYS A 143 -2.64 -18.95 16.38
N GLU A 144 -1.63 -19.80 16.23
CA GLU A 144 -0.28 -19.54 16.74
C GLU A 144 0.37 -18.36 16.02
N GLU A 145 0.29 -18.30 14.68
CA GLU A 145 0.81 -17.17 13.90
C GLU A 145 0.14 -15.84 14.26
N VAL A 146 -1.17 -15.83 14.51
CA VAL A 146 -1.90 -14.63 14.95
C VAL A 146 -1.42 -14.14 16.32
N GLU A 147 -1.22 -15.05 17.28
CA GLU A 147 -0.71 -14.65 18.60
C GLU A 147 0.76 -14.19 18.52
N GLU A 148 1.58 -14.76 17.64
CA GLU A 148 2.95 -14.30 17.39
C GLU A 148 2.98 -12.91 16.75
N MET A 149 2.19 -12.69 15.71
CA MET A 149 2.06 -11.37 15.06
C MET A 149 1.59 -10.31 16.07
N LYS A 150 0.64 -10.66 16.93
CA LYS A 150 0.14 -9.78 17.99
C LYS A 150 1.22 -9.44 19.03
N ALA A 151 2.03 -10.41 19.44
CA ALA A 151 3.16 -10.16 20.35
C ALA A 151 4.20 -9.23 19.72
N THR A 152 4.53 -9.45 18.44
CA THR A 152 5.47 -8.61 17.68
C THR A 152 4.95 -7.18 17.51
N LEU A 153 3.66 -7.03 17.20
CA LEU A 153 3.01 -5.72 17.07
C LEU A 153 2.98 -4.97 18.41
N SER A 154 2.69 -5.66 19.51
CA SER A 154 2.74 -5.06 20.85
C SER A 154 4.15 -4.57 21.22
N CYS A 155 5.17 -5.39 20.95
CA CYS A 155 6.57 -5.03 21.22
C CYS A 155 7.02 -3.82 20.40
N THR A 156 6.69 -3.78 19.10
CA THR A 156 7.03 -2.67 18.21
C THR A 156 6.26 -1.39 18.56
N GLN A 157 4.98 -1.49 18.94
CA GLN A 157 4.19 -0.35 19.41
C GLN A 157 4.79 0.26 20.69
N GLU A 158 5.19 -0.57 21.65
CA GLU A 158 5.85 -0.12 22.88
C GLU A 158 7.22 0.51 22.59
N GLY A 159 8.00 -0.07 21.67
CA GLY A 159 9.25 0.52 21.17
C GLY A 159 9.06 1.91 20.56
N ARG A 160 8.02 2.09 19.73
CA ARG A 160 7.66 3.38 19.15
C ARG A 160 7.26 4.40 20.22
N ALA A 161 6.49 3.99 21.22
CA ALA A 161 6.11 4.86 22.34
C ALA A 161 7.34 5.34 23.13
N ARG A 162 8.27 4.43 23.44
CA ARG A 162 9.55 4.75 24.10
C ARG A 162 10.39 5.72 23.27
N ALA A 163 10.57 5.46 21.98
CA ALA A 163 11.32 6.33 21.08
C ALA A 163 10.69 7.74 20.98
N SER A 164 9.36 7.83 20.90
CA SER A 164 8.64 9.11 20.90
C SER A 164 8.83 9.88 22.21
N ALA A 165 8.77 9.21 23.36
CA ALA A 165 9.00 9.84 24.66
C ALA A 165 10.45 10.36 24.78
N HIS A 166 11.43 9.59 24.30
CA HIS A 166 12.84 10.00 24.29
C HIS A 166 13.08 11.20 23.38
N SER A 167 12.56 11.17 22.15
CA SER A 167 12.66 12.30 21.21
C SER A 167 12.08 13.59 21.80
N LYS A 168 10.90 13.53 22.43
CA LYS A 168 10.31 14.68 23.13
C LYS A 168 11.16 15.20 24.29
N HIS A 169 11.89 14.32 24.98
CA HIS A 169 12.77 14.72 26.07
C HIS A 169 14.00 15.46 25.54
N VAL A 170 14.67 14.88 24.54
CA VAL A 170 15.83 15.50 23.89
C VAL A 170 15.47 16.84 23.27
N GLU A 171 14.29 16.97 22.66
CA GLU A 171 13.83 18.24 22.09
C GLU A 171 13.62 19.33 23.15
N ARG A 172 13.10 18.97 24.34
CA ARG A 172 13.00 19.92 25.46
C ARG A 172 14.37 20.33 25.98
N GLU A 173 15.31 19.42 26.08
CA GLU A 173 16.68 19.75 26.48
C GLU A 173 17.35 20.67 25.46
N ASN A 174 17.16 20.40 24.16
CA ASN A 174 17.67 21.24 23.08
C ASN A 174 17.09 22.67 23.17
N GLN A 175 15.77 22.81 23.32
CA GLN A 175 15.11 24.11 23.52
C GLN A 175 15.64 24.86 24.74
N SER A 176 15.88 24.15 25.86
CA SER A 176 16.45 24.72 27.09
C SER A 176 17.89 25.21 26.89
N LEU A 177 18.71 24.45 26.18
CA LEU A 177 20.08 24.84 25.86
C LEU A 177 20.10 26.06 24.92
N ILE A 178 19.24 26.10 23.90
CA ILE A 178 19.10 27.28 23.02
C ILE A 178 18.76 28.52 23.84
N ALA A 179 17.80 28.43 24.77
CA ALA A 179 17.43 29.55 25.63
C ALA A 179 18.60 30.02 26.51
N LYS A 180 19.38 29.09 27.09
CA LYS A 180 20.59 29.43 27.86
C LYS A 180 21.66 30.11 27.02
N ILE A 181 21.89 29.64 25.78
CA ILE A 181 22.84 30.27 24.86
C ILE A 181 22.39 31.71 24.57
N ALA A 182 21.10 31.93 24.30
CA ALA A 182 20.56 33.27 24.04
C ALA A 182 20.75 34.21 25.25
N SER A 183 20.44 33.76 26.47
CA SER A 183 20.66 34.57 27.68
C SER A 183 22.14 34.88 27.94
N LEU A 184 23.03 33.92 27.71
CA LEU A 184 24.47 34.14 27.84
C LEU A 184 25.02 35.10 26.77
N GLN A 185 24.42 35.13 25.57
CA GLN A 185 24.76 36.09 24.52
C GLN A 185 24.29 37.51 24.85
N GLU A 186 23.22 37.67 25.63
CA GLU A 186 22.70 38.95 26.10
C GLU A 186 23.55 39.56 27.24
N GLU A 187 24.16 38.70 28.08
CA GLU A 187 25.09 39.08 29.16
C GLU A 187 26.50 39.48 28.67
N VAL A 188 26.83 39.24 27.39
CA VAL A 188 28.07 39.76 26.77
C VAL A 188 27.78 41.17 26.26
N PRO A 189 28.21 42.24 26.96
CA PRO A 189 27.97 43.59 26.50
C PRO A 189 28.61 43.74 25.11
N HIS A 190 27.82 44.23 24.15
CA HIS A 190 28.33 44.63 22.85
C HIS A 190 29.48 45.62 23.08
N GLY A 191 30.71 45.14 22.92
CA GLY A 191 31.90 45.98 22.94
C GLY A 191 31.71 47.14 21.96
N PRO A 192 32.28 48.32 22.26
CA PRO A 192 31.95 49.56 21.57
C PRO A 192 32.10 49.37 20.07
N SER A 193 31.02 49.67 19.34
CA SER A 193 30.98 49.67 17.89
C SER A 193 32.07 50.61 17.40
N ILE A 194 33.19 50.06 16.90
CA ILE A 194 34.26 50.86 16.31
C ILE A 194 33.66 51.53 15.06
N PRO A 195 33.55 52.87 15.01
CA PRO A 195 33.08 53.53 13.80
C PRO A 195 34.08 53.24 12.69
N ARG A 196 33.59 52.70 11.57
CA ARG A 196 34.38 52.54 10.35
C ARG A 196 34.88 53.91 9.92
N THR A 197 36.10 54.26 10.27
CA THR A 197 36.75 55.46 9.76
C THR A 197 37.00 55.27 8.28
N SER A 198 36.31 56.08 7.48
CA SER A 198 36.52 56.25 6.06
C SER A 198 37.84 56.98 5.85
N THR A 199 38.96 56.24 5.82
CA THR A 199 40.26 56.82 5.48
C THR A 199 40.39 56.84 3.96
N CYS A 200 40.19 58.02 3.37
CA CYS A 200 40.57 58.33 2.00
C CYS A 200 42.09 58.12 1.83
N LEU A 201 42.49 57.04 1.16
CA LEU A 201 43.83 56.89 0.61
C LEU A 201 43.87 57.62 -0.74
N SER A 202 44.18 58.92 -0.67
CA SER A 202 44.68 59.68 -1.80
C SER A 202 46.14 59.29 -2.09
N CYS A 203 46.55 59.50 -3.34
CA CYS A 203 47.92 59.43 -3.88
C CYS A 203 48.40 58.07 -4.43
N LYS A 204 47.87 57.67 -5.60
CA LYS A 204 48.66 56.95 -6.62
C LYS A 204 48.98 57.94 -7.75
N GLY A 205 50.20 58.44 -7.73
CA GLY A 205 50.76 59.28 -8.78
C GLY A 205 52.27 59.21 -8.75
N TYR A 206 52.85 58.24 -9.47
CA TYR A 206 54.22 58.32 -9.97
C TYR A 206 54.26 57.75 -11.39
N PRO A 207 54.75 58.51 -12.38
CA PRO A 207 54.80 58.08 -13.77
C PRO A 207 56.08 57.28 -14.07
N ASN A 208 55.93 56.39 -15.05
CA ASN A 208 56.92 55.75 -15.91
C ASN A 208 58.35 56.32 -15.89
N ASN A 209 59.34 55.41 -15.80
CA ASN A 209 60.43 55.39 -16.79
C ASN A 209 61.05 53.98 -16.94
N PRO A 210 61.34 53.52 -18.18
CA PRO A 210 62.00 52.26 -18.49
C PRO A 210 63.52 52.47 -18.69
N LEU A 211 64.33 51.40 -18.55
CA LEU A 211 65.55 51.06 -19.34
C LEU A 211 66.66 50.35 -18.53
N MET A 212 67.24 49.36 -19.22
CA MET A 212 68.56 48.75 -19.10
C MET A 212 68.80 47.71 -17.97
N ALA A 213 68.60 46.44 -18.34
CA ALA A 213 69.47 45.36 -17.87
C ALA A 213 70.18 44.79 -19.11
N ALA A 214 71.51 44.88 -19.07
CA ALA A 214 72.45 44.09 -19.87
C ALA A 214 73.09 43.07 -18.92
#